data_AF-A0A2M9TDN8-F1
#
_entry.id   AF-A0A2M9TDN8-F1
#
_cell.length_a   1.000
_cell.length_b   1.000
_cell.length_c   1.000
_cell.angle_alpha   90.00
_cell.angle_beta   90.00
_cell.angle_gamma   90.00
#
_symmetry.space_group_name_H-M   'P 1'
#
loop_
_entity.id
_entity.type
_entity.pdbx_description
1 polymer ?
#
loop_
_entity_poly.entity_id
_entity_poly.type
_entity_poly.pdbx_seq_one_letter_code
_entity_poly.pdbx_strand_id
1 'polypeptide(L)'
;MMVSSHVLDWLFCIGFILLFSWGIWCGIQLLEKQPNAARANFKFWLIQVPVFNTPVLGYFFGSGAYLSVWVGLGNISYGYNAMLGSGFQYSFMNDSFPTLVGVNILALLMSFWFYRKAYGADVSS
;
A
#
# COMPACT_ATOMS: atom_id res chain seq x y z
N MET A 1 15.19 -23.69 -16.88
CA MET A 1 13.82 -23.89 -16.37
C MET A 1 13.14 -22.53 -16.41
N MET A 2 12.36 -22.24 -17.47
CA MET A 2 11.96 -20.87 -17.87
C MET A 2 10.43 -20.67 -17.92
N VAL A 3 9.68 -21.47 -17.15
CA VAL A 3 8.19 -21.43 -17.12
C VAL A 3 7.65 -20.88 -15.79
N SER A 4 8.49 -20.73 -14.76
CA SER A 4 8.02 -20.37 -13.40
C SER A 4 7.93 -18.87 -13.11
N SER A 5 8.61 -17.99 -13.85
CA SER A 5 8.57 -16.54 -13.62
C SER A 5 7.23 -15.93 -14.05
N HIS A 6 6.76 -16.26 -15.25
CA HIS A 6 5.57 -15.63 -15.83
C HIS A 6 4.29 -15.90 -15.03
N VAL A 7 4.12 -17.09 -14.43
CA VAL A 7 2.94 -17.41 -13.62
C VAL A 7 2.90 -16.56 -12.35
N LEU A 8 4.04 -16.38 -11.67
CA LEU A 8 4.12 -15.53 -10.48
C LEU A 8 3.82 -14.07 -10.84
N ASP A 9 4.38 -13.58 -11.94
CA ASP A 9 4.11 -12.22 -12.42
C ASP A 9 2.62 -11.99 -12.68
N TRP A 10 1.95 -12.96 -13.32
CA TRP A 10 0.51 -12.93 -13.54
C TRP A 10 -0.28 -12.94 -12.23
N LEU A 11 0.11 -13.77 -11.26
CA LEU A 11 -0.54 -13.83 -9.95
C LEU A 11 -0.43 -12.50 -9.21
N PHE A 12 0.75 -11.87 -9.21
CA PHE A 12 0.92 -10.55 -8.60
C PHE A 12 0.10 -9.48 -9.35
N CYS A 13 0.13 -9.47 -10.68
CA CYS A 13 -0.67 -8.54 -11.48
C CYS A 13 -2.17 -8.68 -11.18
N ILE A 14 -2.70 -9.91 -11.14
CA ILE A 14 -4.09 -10.18 -10.77
C ILE A 14 -4.36 -9.70 -9.34
N GLY A 15 -3.47 -9.98 -8.40
CA GLY A 15 -3.57 -9.50 -7.02
C GLY A 15 -3.67 -7.97 -6.94
N PHE A 16 -2.82 -7.24 -7.66
CA PHE A 16 -2.87 -5.77 -7.69
C PHE A 16 -4.10 -5.23 -8.43
N ILE A 17 -4.58 -5.89 -9.49
CA ILE A 17 -5.86 -5.54 -10.13
C ILE A 17 -6.99 -5.64 -9.10
N LEU A 18 -7.06 -6.73 -8.33
CA LEU A 18 -8.06 -6.88 -7.28
C LEU A 18 -7.92 -5.80 -6.19
N LEU A 19 -6.70 -5.43 -5.81
CA LEU A 19 -6.46 -4.31 -4.88
C LEU A 19 -6.95 -2.97 -5.44
N PHE A 20 -6.70 -2.67 -6.72
CA PHE A 20 -7.21 -1.46 -7.35
C PHE A 20 -8.74 -1.46 -7.44
N SER A 21 -9.35 -2.57 -7.84
CA SER A 21 -10.81 -2.73 -7.85
C SER A 21 -11.40 -2.55 -6.45
N TRP A 22 -10.73 -3.07 -5.41
CA TRP A 22 -11.13 -2.87 -4.02
C TRP A 22 -11.02 -1.40 -3.59
N GLY A 23 -9.99 -0.68 -4.03
CA GLY A 23 -9.84 0.76 -3.83
C GLY A 23 -11.00 1.56 -4.44
N ILE A 24 -11.40 1.23 -5.67
CA ILE A 24 -12.57 1.84 -6.33
C ILE A 24 -13.84 1.59 -5.50
N TRP A 25 -14.07 0.35 -5.07
CA TRP A 25 -15.22 0.00 -4.23
C TRP A 25 -15.22 0.74 -2.89
N CYS A 26 -14.06 0.91 -2.25
CA CYS A 26 -13.92 1.70 -1.03
C CYS A 26 -14.25 3.18 -1.27
N GLY A 27 -13.84 3.73 -2.42
CA GLY A 27 -14.19 5.09 -2.84
C GLY A 27 -15.69 5.26 -3.06
N ILE A 28 -16.34 4.34 -3.77
CA ILE A 28 -17.79 4.36 -4.00
C ILE A 28 -18.56 4.35 -2.68
N GLN A 29 -18.21 3.45 -1.75
CA GLN A 29 -18.85 3.41 -0.43
C GLN A 29 -18.74 4.73 0.33
N LEU A 30 -17.60 5.43 0.20
CA LEU A 30 -17.38 6.71 0.85
C LEU A 30 -18.29 7.79 0.25
N LEU A 31 -18.46 7.80 -1.08
CA LEU A 31 -19.35 8.73 -1.80
C LEU A 31 -20.83 8.47 -1.49
N GLU A 32 -21.21 7.20 -1.40
CA GLU A 32 -22.57 6.76 -1.04
C GLU A 32 -22.88 6.87 0.46
N LYS A 33 -21.91 7.30 1.28
CA LYS A 33 -22.04 7.41 2.76
C LYS A 33 -22.47 6.10 3.41
N GLN A 34 -21.98 4.97 2.90
CA GLN A 34 -22.32 3.65 3.44
C GLN A 34 -21.84 3.52 4.91
N PRO A 35 -22.59 2.83 5.79
CA PRO A 35 -22.28 2.76 7.22
C PRO A 35 -20.86 2.22 7.53
N ASN A 36 -20.37 1.29 6.70
CA ASN A 36 -19.06 0.66 6.89
C ASN A 36 -17.94 1.28 6.04
N ALA A 37 -18.21 2.37 5.32
CA ALA A 37 -17.25 2.97 4.39
C ALA A 37 -15.92 3.35 5.08
N ALA A 38 -15.99 3.87 6.31
CA ALA A 38 -14.79 4.24 7.07
C ALA A 38 -13.93 3.02 7.43
N ARG A 39 -14.56 1.89 7.80
CA ARG A 39 -13.85 0.64 8.12
C ARG A 39 -13.19 0.03 6.89
N ALA A 40 -13.88 0.04 5.74
CA ALA A 40 -13.34 -0.44 4.48
C ALA A 40 -12.13 0.40 4.04
N ASN A 41 -12.26 1.73 4.07
CA ASN A 41 -11.18 2.64 3.73
C ASN A 41 -10.00 2.55 4.70
N PHE A 42 -10.23 2.37 6.02
CA PHE A 42 -9.15 2.14 6.97
C PHE A 42 -8.24 0.98 6.52
N LYS A 43 -8.84 -0.17 6.17
CA LYS A 43 -8.10 -1.35 5.73
C LYS A 43 -7.37 -1.09 4.40
N PHE A 44 -8.03 -0.41 3.46
CA PHE A 44 -7.44 -0.09 2.16
C PHE A 44 -6.26 0.89 2.25
N TRP A 45 -6.32 1.87 3.15
CA TRP A 45 -5.18 2.74 3.40
C TRP A 45 -4.09 2.03 4.18
N LEU A 46 -4.45 1.11 5.11
CA LEU A 46 -3.48 0.40 5.93
C LEU A 46 -2.54 -0.48 5.11
N ILE A 47 -3.06 -1.14 4.06
CA ILE A 47 -2.23 -1.97 3.18
C ILE A 47 -1.21 -1.15 2.36
N GLN A 48 -1.46 0.14 2.13
CA GLN A 48 -0.52 1.05 1.44
C GLN A 48 0.59 1.56 2.36
N VAL A 49 0.49 1.39 3.69
CA VAL A 49 1.45 1.88 4.67
C VAL A 49 2.85 1.28 4.50
N PRO A 50 3.03 -0.06 4.48
CA PRO A 50 4.37 -0.64 4.39
C PRO A 50 4.99 -0.41 3.01
N VAL A 51 6.24 0.03 2.99
CA VAL A 51 7.09 0.06 1.80
C VAL A 51 8.36 -0.69 2.17
N PHE A 52 8.67 -1.78 1.49
CA PHE A 52 9.90 -2.51 1.78
C PHE A 52 10.45 -3.19 0.55
N ASN A 53 11.74 -3.44 0.57
CA ASN A 53 12.40 -4.26 -0.41
C ASN A 53 13.46 -5.10 0.30
N THR A 54 13.51 -6.37 -0.03
CA THR A 54 14.51 -7.33 0.44
C THR A 54 14.96 -8.17 -0.76
N PRO A 55 16.09 -8.89 -0.68
CA PRO A 55 16.51 -9.79 -1.75
C PRO A 55 15.44 -10.84 -2.09
N VAL A 56 14.59 -11.19 -1.13
CA VAL A 56 13.54 -12.21 -1.30
C VAL A 56 12.22 -11.61 -1.80
N LEU A 57 11.78 -10.50 -1.21
CA LEU A 57 10.47 -9.89 -1.47
C LEU A 57 10.54 -8.36 -1.41
N GLY A 58 9.95 -7.71 -2.40
CA GLY A 58 9.67 -6.29 -2.42
C GLY A 58 8.17 -6.01 -2.49
N TYR A 59 7.74 -4.97 -1.80
CA TYR A 59 6.35 -4.52 -1.75
C TYR A 59 6.26 -3.00 -1.72
N PHE A 60 5.50 -2.47 -2.67
CA PHE A 60 5.00 -1.10 -2.65
C PHE A 60 3.63 -1.09 -3.32
N PHE A 61 2.69 -0.37 -2.71
CA PHE A 61 1.37 -0.10 -3.28
C PHE A 61 0.95 1.32 -2.93
N GLY A 62 0.56 2.08 -3.94
CA GLY A 62 0.00 3.42 -3.79
C GLY A 62 -1.16 3.62 -4.75
N SER A 63 -2.25 4.23 -4.28
CA SER A 63 -3.45 4.47 -5.09
C SER A 63 -3.99 5.88 -4.85
N GLY A 64 -4.12 6.66 -5.92
CA GLY A 64 -4.58 8.05 -5.90
C GLY A 64 -3.48 9.06 -5.59
N ALA A 65 -2.78 8.90 -4.46
CA ALA A 65 -1.59 9.66 -4.11
C ALA A 65 -0.75 8.90 -3.09
N TYR A 66 0.56 9.16 -3.05
CA TYR A 66 1.44 8.61 -2.02
C TYR A 66 2.60 9.55 -1.69
N LEU A 67 3.04 9.49 -0.44
CA LEU A 67 4.28 10.11 0.04
C LEU A 67 5.03 9.06 0.85
N SER A 68 5.97 8.38 0.22
CA SER A 68 6.76 7.32 0.82
C SER A 68 8.12 7.83 1.25
N VAL A 69 8.56 7.44 2.44
CA VAL A 69 9.93 7.64 2.93
C VAL A 69 10.53 6.28 3.27
N TRP A 70 11.84 6.10 3.05
CA TRP A 70 12.51 4.82 3.34
C TRP A 70 13.94 5.02 3.80
N VAL A 71 14.46 3.97 4.44
CA VAL A 71 15.86 3.81 4.83
C VAL A 71 16.36 2.47 4.31
N GLY A 72 17.51 2.48 3.63
CA GLY A 72 18.27 1.30 3.22
C GLY A 72 19.18 0.80 4.34
N LEU A 73 19.18 -0.50 4.59
CA LEU A 73 19.88 -1.14 5.72
C LEU A 73 21.31 -1.60 5.39
N GLY A 74 21.64 -1.86 4.12
CA GLY A 74 22.95 -2.38 3.72
C GLY A 74 24.05 -1.32 3.72
N ASN A 75 23.82 -0.22 2.99
CA ASN A 75 24.61 1.00 3.06
C ASN A 75 23.63 2.08 3.48
N ILE A 76 23.75 2.59 4.71
CA ILE A 76 22.81 3.55 5.30
C ILE A 76 22.50 4.64 4.28
N SER A 77 21.29 4.57 3.72
CA SER A 77 20.80 5.43 2.65
C SER A 77 19.35 5.74 2.97
N TYR A 78 18.86 6.89 2.53
CA TYR A 78 17.48 7.29 2.78
C TYR A 78 16.95 8.01 1.55
N GLY A 79 15.64 8.01 1.40
CA GLY A 79 14.99 8.65 0.27
C GLY A 79 13.50 8.86 0.50
N TYR A 80 12.89 9.57 -0.44
CA TYR A 80 11.46 9.77 -0.48
C TYR A 80 10.94 9.75 -1.91
N ASN A 81 9.65 9.45 -2.06
CA ASN A 81 8.93 9.49 -3.32
C ASN A 81 7.53 10.06 -3.07
N ALA A 82 7.18 11.10 -3.82
CA ALA A 82 5.88 11.73 -3.76
C ALA A 82 5.27 11.75 -5.16
N MET A 83 4.06 11.24 -5.32
CA MET A 83 3.36 11.24 -6.60
C MET A 83 1.85 11.37 -6.41
N LEU A 84 1.22 12.08 -7.35
CA LEU A 84 -0.22 12.00 -7.58
C LEU A 84 -0.46 10.96 -8.68
N GLY A 85 -1.25 9.94 -8.37
CA GLY A 85 -1.48 8.80 -9.23
C GLY A 85 -1.43 7.48 -8.44
N SER A 86 -1.30 6.39 -9.19
CA SER A 86 -1.31 5.04 -8.64
C SER A 86 -0.13 4.26 -9.18
N GLY A 87 0.38 3.34 -8.38
CA GLY A 87 1.49 2.50 -8.76
C GLY A 87 1.66 1.34 -7.79
N PHE A 88 2.27 0.28 -8.27
CA PHE A 88 2.70 -0.83 -7.44
C PHE A 88 4.07 -1.29 -7.88
N GLN A 89 4.81 -1.88 -6.94
CA GLN A 89 6.06 -2.56 -7.23
C GLN A 89 6.07 -3.84 -6.41
N TYR A 90 6.44 -4.92 -7.08
CA TYR A 90 6.82 -6.16 -6.44
C TYR A 90 8.20 -6.57 -6.95
N SER A 91 8.91 -7.29 -6.12
CA SER A 91 10.17 -7.93 -6.47
C SER A 91 10.19 -9.29 -5.81
N PHE A 92 10.67 -10.31 -6.50
CA PHE A 92 10.80 -11.66 -5.95
C PHE A 92 12.15 -12.23 -6.35
N MET A 93 12.93 -12.71 -5.37
CA MET A 93 14.27 -13.28 -5.56
C MET A 93 15.16 -12.42 -6.46
N ASN A 94 15.37 -11.17 -6.07
CA ASN A 94 16.23 -10.24 -6.78
C ASN A 94 17.31 -9.69 -5.85
N ASP A 95 18.48 -10.32 -5.90
CA ASP A 95 19.65 -9.96 -5.11
C ASP A 95 20.26 -8.59 -5.48
N SER A 96 19.81 -7.98 -6.58
CA SER A 96 20.33 -6.68 -7.03
C SER A 96 19.74 -5.51 -6.27
N PHE A 97 18.66 -5.71 -5.50
CA PHE A 97 18.01 -4.62 -4.80
C PHE A 97 18.52 -4.46 -3.36
N PRO A 98 18.85 -3.22 -2.94
CA PRO A 98 19.24 -2.96 -1.56
C PRO A 98 18.05 -3.23 -0.62
N THR A 99 18.34 -3.85 0.52
CA THR A 99 17.34 -4.04 1.58
C THR A 99 16.91 -2.69 2.11
N LEU A 100 15.63 -2.35 2.02
CA LEU A 100 15.06 -1.10 2.51
C LEU A 100 13.74 -1.33 3.24
N VAL A 101 13.47 -0.46 4.21
CA VAL A 101 12.21 -0.39 4.95
C VAL A 101 11.74 1.05 4.96
N GLY A 102 10.46 1.25 4.77
CA GLY A 102 9.85 2.55 4.59
C GLY A 102 8.36 2.53 4.87
N VAL A 103 7.79 3.73 4.83
CA VAL A 103 6.40 3.97 5.15
C VAL A 103 5.82 4.99 4.17
N ASN A 104 4.64 4.71 3.64
CA ASN A 104 3.82 5.72 2.98
C ASN A 104 3.13 6.58 4.05
N ILE A 105 3.68 7.76 4.29
CA ILE A 105 3.22 8.72 5.29
C ILE A 105 1.78 9.15 5.01
N LEU A 106 1.41 9.38 3.75
CA LEU A 106 0.04 9.74 3.41
C LEU A 106 -0.91 8.60 3.78
N ALA A 107 -0.55 7.36 3.46
CA ALA A 107 -1.36 6.21 3.82
C ALA A 107 -1.50 6.05 5.34
N LEU A 108 -0.42 6.26 6.09
CA LEU A 108 -0.45 6.20 7.56
C LEU A 108 -1.42 7.24 8.14
N LEU A 109 -1.37 8.48 7.64
CA LEU A 109 -2.27 9.55 8.07
C LEU A 109 -3.73 9.24 7.74
N MET A 110 -4.00 8.75 6.52
CA MET A 110 -5.35 8.38 6.09
C MET A 110 -5.89 7.19 6.87
N SER A 111 -5.07 6.17 7.12
CA SER A 111 -5.41 5.05 8.00
C SER A 111 -5.78 5.54 9.39
N PHE A 112 -4.98 6.42 9.99
CA PHE A 112 -5.30 6.98 11.30
C PHE A 112 -6.63 7.75 11.30
N TRP A 113 -6.87 8.59 10.28
CA TRP A 113 -8.11 9.34 10.15
C TRP A 113 -9.34 8.43 10.03
N PHE A 114 -9.26 7.41 9.16
CA PHE A 114 -10.35 6.44 8.99
C PHE A 114 -10.55 5.56 10.22
N TYR A 115 -9.48 5.20 10.94
CA TYR A 115 -9.58 4.48 12.21
C TYR A 115 -10.40 5.27 13.23
N ARG A 116 -10.09 6.56 13.43
CA ARG A 116 -10.85 7.44 14.32
C ARG A 116 -12.32 7.54 13.91
N LYS A 117 -12.60 7.69 12.61
CA LYS A 117 -13.98 7.76 12.10
C LYS A 117 -14.74 6.44 12.27
N ALA A 118 -14.05 5.31 12.16
CA ALA A 118 -14.65 3.97 12.19
C ALA A 118 -14.85 3.39 13.60
N TYR A 119 -13.99 3.78 14.55
CA TYR A 119 -13.90 3.15 15.88
C TYR A 119 -13.81 4.17 17.03
N GLY A 120 -13.60 5.45 16.75
CA GLY A 120 -13.43 6.50 17.77
C GLY A 120 -14.69 7.34 18.03
N ALA A 121 -15.81 7.06 17.37
CA ALA A 121 -17.06 7.80 17.51
C ALA A 121 -17.97 7.31 18.67
N ASP A 122 -17.39 6.64 19.67
CA ASP A 122 -18.04 6.31 20.96
C ASP A 122 -17.56 7.24 22.11
N VAL A 123 -17.13 8.48 21.80
CA VAL A 123 -16.76 9.49 22.81
C VAL A 123 -17.34 10.86 22.46
N SER A 124 -18.67 10.93 22.33
CA SER A 124 -19.50 12.13 22.58
C SER A 124 -20.95 11.83 22.18
N SER A 125 -21.65 11.13 23.07
CA SER A 125 -23.11 11.21 23.20
C SER A 125 -23.46 12.28 24.22
#